data_AF-X1FY61-F1
#
_entry.id   AF-X1FY61-F1
#
_cell.length_a   1.000
_cell.length_b   1.000
_cell.length_c   1.000
_cell.angle_alpha   90.00
_cell.angle_beta   90.00
_cell.angle_gamma   90.00
#
_symmetry.space_group_name_H-M   'P 1'
#
loop_
_entity.id
_entity.type
_entity.pdbx_description
1 polymer ?
#
loop_
_entity_poly.entity_id
_entity_poly.type
_entity_poly.pdbx_seq_one_letter_code
_entity_poly.pdbx_strand_id
1 'polypeptide(L)'
;MSFPKISRTLTQEEEQVKVQFLTESLELILNRSKCVGCGTCARVCPKEAISRGPVGASRRFPTTEDIVSEIYDPHKCVFCGTCVVMCPFGALTLKKDGEIINLVDIPIVAQKVVPKIEFEAKKLKNDRIVKQYAKATVKVIDEECAKGCGSCAEVCPSGTIEIA
;
A
#
# COMPACT_ATOMS: atom_id res chain seq x y z
N MET A 1 -6.83 33.53 6.22
CA MET A 1 -7.05 32.27 5.46
C MET A 1 -6.58 31.13 6.36
N SER A 2 -7.44 30.15 6.66
CA SER A 2 -7.06 29.05 7.55
C SER A 2 -6.10 28.10 6.83
N PHE A 3 -5.00 27.75 7.48
CA PHE A 3 -4.01 26.76 7.05
C PHE A 3 -3.75 25.80 8.21
N PRO A 4 -3.41 24.53 7.95
CA PRO A 4 -3.25 23.90 6.64
C PRO A 4 -4.60 23.65 5.94
N LYS A 5 -4.61 23.73 4.60
CA LYS A 5 -5.78 23.31 3.79
C LYS A 5 -5.57 21.88 3.34
N ILE A 6 -6.55 21.03 3.57
CA ILE A 6 -6.51 19.63 3.14
C ILE A 6 -7.57 19.44 2.05
N SER A 7 -7.19 18.81 0.95
CA SER A 7 -8.07 18.43 -0.14
C SER A 7 -7.87 16.96 -0.48
N ARG A 8 -8.97 16.23 -0.66
CA ARG A 8 -8.98 14.85 -1.14
C ARG A 8 -9.68 14.81 -2.49
N THR A 9 -9.06 14.12 -3.44
CA THR A 9 -9.60 13.87 -4.77
C THR A 9 -9.59 12.36 -5.01
N LEU A 10 -10.74 11.79 -5.36
CA LEU A 10 -10.88 10.37 -5.66
C LEU A 10 -11.36 10.20 -7.10
N THR A 11 -10.60 9.48 -7.91
CA THR A 11 -10.96 9.07 -9.27
C THR A 11 -11.02 7.54 -9.34
N GLN A 12 -11.40 6.99 -10.51
CA GLN A 12 -11.40 5.54 -10.71
C GLN A 12 -9.98 4.94 -10.61
N GLU A 13 -8.96 5.69 -11.02
CA GLU A 13 -7.58 5.21 -11.12
C GLU A 13 -6.71 5.62 -9.93
N GLU A 14 -7.00 6.75 -9.30
CA GLU A 14 -6.14 7.34 -8.27
C GLU A 14 -6.94 7.92 -7.11
N GLU A 15 -6.37 7.83 -5.92
CA GLU A 15 -6.80 8.59 -4.75
C GLU A 15 -5.67 9.52 -4.32
N GLN A 16 -5.93 10.82 -4.31
CA GLN A 16 -4.97 11.85 -3.99
C GLN A 16 -5.41 12.61 -2.74
N VAL A 17 -4.49 12.75 -1.79
CA VAL A 17 -4.65 13.64 -0.64
C VAL A 17 -3.56 14.69 -0.69
N LYS A 18 -3.95 15.95 -0.73
CA LYS A 18 -3.05 17.11 -0.75
C LYS A 18 -3.23 17.93 0.51
N VAL A 19 -2.13 18.28 1.14
CA VAL A 19 -2.06 19.31 2.17
C VAL A 19 -1.31 20.51 1.63
N GLN A 20 -1.89 21.69 1.80
CA GLN A 20 -1.29 22.97 1.45
C GLN A 20 -0.98 23.73 2.73
N PHE A 21 0.31 23.98 2.97
CA PHE A 21 0.80 24.91 3.99
C PHE A 21 1.01 26.30 3.37
N LEU A 22 1.50 27.25 4.16
CA LEU A 22 1.82 28.60 3.67
C LEU A 22 2.99 28.58 2.69
N THR A 23 4.01 27.75 2.94
CA THR A 23 5.29 27.75 2.22
C THR A 23 5.43 26.62 1.21
N GLU A 24 4.73 25.52 1.42
CA GLU A 24 4.88 24.29 0.64
C GLU A 24 3.60 23.48 0.62
N SER A 25 3.56 22.48 -0.25
CA SER A 25 2.48 21.50 -0.35
C SER A 25 3.02 20.09 -0.43
N LEU A 26 2.29 19.15 0.17
CA LEU A 26 2.60 17.73 0.12
C LEU A 26 1.39 16.98 -0.43
N GLU A 27 1.65 15.97 -1.26
CA GLU A 27 0.61 15.17 -1.88
C GLU A 27 0.94 13.68 -1.76
N LEU A 28 0.00 12.90 -1.23
CA LEU A 28 0.06 11.45 -1.23
C LEU A 28 -0.90 10.95 -2.32
N ILE A 29 -0.37 10.19 -3.27
CA ILE A 29 -1.13 9.62 -4.38
C ILE A 29 -1.11 8.10 -4.25
N LEU A 30 -2.28 7.49 -4.21
CA LEU A 30 -2.50 6.06 -4.31
C LEU A 30 -3.01 5.73 -5.70
N ASN A 31 -2.20 5.03 -6.49
CA ASN A 31 -2.59 4.47 -7.76
C ASN A 31 -3.34 3.15 -7.54
N ARG A 32 -4.65 3.16 -7.79
CA ARG A 32 -5.58 2.05 -7.53
C ARG A 32 -5.34 0.88 -8.46
N SER A 33 -4.93 1.11 -9.70
CA SER A 33 -4.64 0.02 -10.67
C SER A 33 -3.38 -0.77 -10.31
N LYS A 34 -2.41 -0.14 -9.64
CA LYS A 34 -1.23 -0.83 -9.07
C LYS A 34 -1.49 -1.44 -7.69
N CYS A 35 -2.56 -1.07 -7.00
CA CYS A 35 -2.83 -1.59 -5.66
C CYS A 35 -3.45 -3.00 -5.74
N VAL A 36 -3.05 -3.88 -4.82
CA VAL A 36 -3.62 -5.25 -4.70
C VAL A 36 -4.33 -5.48 -3.37
N GLY A 37 -4.46 -4.43 -2.55
CA GLY A 37 -5.08 -4.55 -1.23
C GLY A 37 -4.33 -5.45 -0.24
N CYS A 38 -3.00 -5.58 -0.36
CA CYS A 38 -2.20 -6.36 0.59
C CYS A 38 -2.22 -5.79 2.03
N GLY A 39 -2.63 -4.52 2.20
CA GLY A 39 -2.80 -3.88 3.51
C GLY A 39 -1.50 -3.52 4.22
N THR A 40 -0.32 -3.64 3.59
CA THR A 40 0.96 -3.24 4.20
C THR A 40 0.95 -1.76 4.57
N CYS A 41 0.40 -0.88 3.73
CA CYS A 41 0.30 0.56 4.00
C CYS A 41 -0.52 0.88 5.25
N ALA A 42 -1.65 0.20 5.45
CA ALA A 42 -2.48 0.34 6.64
C ALA A 42 -1.73 -0.11 7.91
N ARG A 43 -1.05 -1.28 7.85
CA ARG A 43 -0.29 -1.84 8.98
C ARG A 43 0.88 -0.96 9.44
N VAL A 44 1.54 -0.26 8.51
CA VAL A 44 2.72 0.56 8.83
C VAL A 44 2.40 2.02 9.07
N CYS A 45 1.13 2.44 8.92
CA CYS A 45 0.73 3.82 9.13
C CYS A 45 0.60 4.10 10.64
N PRO A 46 1.49 4.91 11.25
CA PRO A 46 1.46 5.17 12.70
C PRO A 46 0.26 6.01 13.14
N LYS A 47 -0.44 6.62 12.19
CA LYS A 47 -1.61 7.48 12.42
C LYS A 47 -2.91 6.84 11.98
N GLU A 48 -2.88 5.61 11.47
CA GLU A 48 -4.08 4.89 11.01
C GLU A 48 -4.90 5.70 9.98
N ALA A 49 -4.22 6.49 9.15
CA ALA A 49 -4.85 7.32 8.11
C ALA A 49 -5.28 6.51 6.88
N ILE A 50 -4.79 5.28 6.76
CA ILE A 50 -5.02 4.40 5.61
C ILE A 50 -5.76 3.16 6.11
N SER A 51 -6.84 2.81 5.42
CA SER A 51 -7.57 1.56 5.65
C SER A 51 -7.25 0.55 4.55
N ARG A 52 -7.29 -0.73 4.92
CA ARG A 52 -7.29 -1.83 3.94
C ARG A 52 -8.75 -2.07 3.55
N GLY A 53 -9.02 -2.21 2.25
CA GLY A 53 -10.32 -2.69 1.77
C GLY A 53 -10.66 -4.08 2.32
N PRO A 54 -11.94 -4.46 2.39
CA PRO A 54 -12.40 -5.76 2.89
C PRO A 54 -11.76 -6.96 2.16
N VAL A 55 -11.42 -8.02 2.91
CA VAL A 55 -10.94 -9.30 2.38
C VAL A 55 -11.59 -10.49 3.09
N GLY A 56 -11.68 -11.63 2.39
CA GLY A 56 -12.20 -12.88 2.96
C GLY A 56 -13.63 -12.76 3.47
N ALA A 57 -13.93 -13.34 4.63
CA ALA A 57 -15.28 -13.37 5.21
C ALA A 57 -15.85 -11.98 5.60
N SER A 58 -15.02 -10.93 5.63
CA SER A 58 -15.48 -9.56 5.90
C SER A 58 -16.40 -9.00 4.80
N ARG A 59 -16.43 -9.63 3.61
CA ARG A 59 -17.39 -9.33 2.56
C ARG A 59 -17.63 -10.58 1.70
N ARG A 60 -18.88 -10.99 1.49
CA ARG A 60 -19.20 -12.08 0.55
C ARG A 60 -18.86 -11.62 -0.86
N PHE A 61 -17.96 -12.35 -1.53
CA PHE A 61 -17.54 -12.10 -2.92
C PHE A 61 -17.00 -10.67 -3.15
N PRO A 62 -15.90 -10.27 -2.48
CA PRO A 62 -15.33 -8.96 -2.72
C PRO A 62 -14.78 -8.89 -4.15
N THR A 63 -15.09 -7.82 -4.88
CA THR A 63 -14.45 -7.58 -6.19
C THR A 63 -13.04 -7.08 -5.97
N THR A 64 -12.21 -7.10 -7.01
CA THR A 64 -10.85 -6.53 -6.96
C THR A 64 -10.86 -5.05 -6.59
N GLU A 65 -11.91 -4.32 -6.97
CA GLU A 65 -12.12 -2.90 -6.63
C GLU A 65 -12.41 -2.67 -5.14
N ASP A 66 -13.07 -3.64 -4.50
CA ASP A 66 -13.39 -3.58 -3.07
C ASP A 66 -12.17 -3.82 -2.17
N ILE A 67 -11.16 -4.54 -2.66
CA ILE A 67 -10.00 -4.97 -1.87
C ILE A 67 -8.93 -3.86 -1.81
N VAL A 68 -8.99 -2.88 -2.72
CA VAL A 68 -8.02 -1.77 -2.81
C VAL A 68 -7.96 -0.99 -1.48
N SER A 69 -6.76 -0.59 -1.08
CA SER A 69 -6.60 0.28 0.10
C SER A 69 -7.16 1.68 -0.17
N GLU A 70 -7.48 2.43 0.87
CA GLU A 70 -7.96 3.82 0.74
C GLU A 70 -7.32 4.73 1.79
N ILE A 71 -7.19 6.02 1.48
CA ILE A 71 -6.80 7.05 2.45
C ILE A 71 -8.06 7.45 3.23
N TYR A 72 -8.40 6.61 4.20
CA TYR A 72 -9.62 6.68 5.01
C TYR A 72 -9.77 8.02 5.73
N ASP A 73 -8.70 8.53 6.35
CA ASP A 73 -8.73 9.80 7.07
C ASP A 73 -7.57 10.71 6.62
N PRO A 74 -7.82 11.62 5.66
CA PRO A 74 -6.85 12.61 5.19
C PRO A 74 -6.31 13.51 6.30
N HIS A 75 -7.08 13.77 7.35
CA HIS A 75 -6.69 14.68 8.44
C HIS A 75 -5.67 14.03 9.39
N LYS A 76 -5.62 12.70 9.43
CA LYS A 76 -4.59 11.95 10.18
C LYS A 76 -3.29 11.78 9.41
N CYS A 77 -3.29 11.98 8.10
CA CYS A 77 -2.09 11.81 7.29
C CYS A 77 -1.07 12.93 7.56
N VAL A 78 0.11 12.54 8.05
CA VAL A 78 1.23 13.46 8.31
C VAL A 78 2.31 13.40 7.21
N PHE A 79 2.01 12.76 6.07
CA PHE A 79 2.89 12.72 4.90
C PHE A 79 4.31 12.17 5.17
N CYS A 80 4.46 11.29 6.18
CA CYS A 80 5.76 10.73 6.58
C CYS A 80 6.42 9.83 5.52
N GLY A 81 5.63 9.25 4.61
CA GLY A 81 6.13 8.40 3.52
C GLY A 81 6.38 6.93 3.88
N THR A 82 6.12 6.46 5.11
CA THR A 82 6.32 5.04 5.49
C THR A 82 5.54 4.08 4.58
N CYS A 83 4.32 4.44 4.21
CA CYS A 83 3.49 3.64 3.33
C CYS A 83 4.05 3.55 1.90
N VAL A 84 4.73 4.59 1.41
CA VAL A 84 5.38 4.64 0.09
C VAL A 84 6.60 3.72 0.07
N VAL A 85 7.44 3.79 1.10
CA VAL A 85 8.63 2.95 1.24
C VAL A 85 8.24 1.48 1.28
N MET A 86 7.29 1.14 2.15
CA MET A 86 6.89 -0.24 2.42
C MET A 86 6.00 -0.86 1.35
N CYS A 87 5.42 -0.08 0.44
CA CYS A 87 4.56 -0.61 -0.62
C CYS A 87 5.38 -1.52 -1.55
N PRO A 88 5.10 -2.84 -1.61
CA PRO A 88 5.84 -3.77 -2.47
C PRO A 88 5.51 -3.59 -3.95
N PHE A 89 4.32 -3.07 -4.25
CA PHE A 89 3.78 -2.93 -5.61
C PHE A 89 4.00 -1.53 -6.22
N GLY A 90 4.64 -0.61 -5.48
CA GLY A 90 4.86 0.76 -5.96
C GLY A 90 3.57 1.52 -6.28
N ALA A 91 2.50 1.27 -5.52
CA ALA A 91 1.19 1.88 -5.73
C ALA A 91 1.05 3.25 -5.06
N LEU A 92 1.96 3.64 -4.17
CA LEU A 92 1.90 4.91 -3.43
C LEU A 92 3.08 5.81 -3.82
N THR A 93 2.80 7.09 -3.99
CA THR A 93 3.79 8.12 -4.36
C THR A 93 3.60 9.34 -3.46
N LEU A 94 4.71 9.96 -3.03
CA LEU A 94 4.71 11.21 -2.30
C LEU A 94 5.26 12.32 -3.21
N LYS A 95 4.58 13.46 -3.26
CA LYS A 95 5.06 14.67 -3.94
C LYS A 95 5.23 15.81 -2.97
N LYS A 96 6.18 16.69 -3.29
CA LYS A 96 6.38 18.00 -2.66
C LYS A 96 6.33 19.05 -3.74
N ASP A 97 5.45 20.04 -3.58
CA ASP A 97 5.30 21.15 -4.54
C ASP A 97 5.11 20.71 -5.99
N GLY A 98 4.39 19.59 -6.17
CA GLY A 98 4.12 18.98 -7.48
C GLY A 98 5.19 18.02 -7.99
N GLU A 99 6.37 17.99 -7.40
CA GLU A 99 7.49 17.12 -7.78
C GLU A 99 7.49 15.82 -6.98
N ILE A 100 7.83 14.70 -7.63
CA ILE A 100 7.90 13.39 -6.98
C ILE A 100 9.15 13.34 -6.08
N ILE A 101 8.96 12.94 -4.82
CA ILE A 101 10.06 12.69 -3.89
C ILE A 101 10.56 11.26 -4.12
N ASN A 102 11.86 11.10 -4.41
CA ASN A 102 12.43 9.76 -4.52
C ASN A 102 12.46 9.06 -3.15
N LEU A 103 12.44 7.73 -3.13
CA LEU A 103 12.39 6.97 -1.88
C LEU A 103 13.51 7.33 -0.89
N VAL A 104 14.72 7.61 -1.39
CA VAL A 104 15.89 7.96 -0.58
C VAL A 104 15.80 9.37 0.02
N ASP A 105 15.01 10.26 -0.61
CA ASP A 105 14.85 11.66 -0.24
C ASP A 105 13.66 11.87 0.70
N ILE A 106 12.84 10.84 0.95
CA ILE A 106 11.78 10.90 1.93
C ILE A 106 12.40 11.17 3.31
N PRO A 107 11.94 12.19 4.08
CA PRO A 107 12.61 12.62 5.31
C PRO A 107 12.93 11.51 6.31
N ILE A 108 12.00 10.59 6.55
CA ILE A 108 12.21 9.47 7.50
C ILE A 108 13.29 8.49 7.03
N VAL A 109 13.51 8.37 5.72
CA VAL A 109 14.54 7.52 5.11
C VAL A 109 15.87 8.25 5.11
N ALA A 110 15.90 9.50 4.65
CA ALA A 110 17.09 10.35 4.61
C ALA A 110 17.70 10.51 6.00
N GLN A 111 16.87 10.69 7.03
CA GLN A 111 17.29 10.82 8.43
C GLN A 111 17.55 9.49 9.14
N LYS A 112 17.42 8.34 8.45
CA LYS A 112 17.64 7.00 9.01
C LYS A 112 16.77 6.69 10.25
N VAL A 113 15.56 7.24 10.29
CA VAL A 113 14.59 6.98 11.38
C VAL A 113 14.00 5.57 11.27
N VAL A 114 13.90 5.05 10.04
CA VAL A 114 13.43 3.69 9.77
C VAL A 114 14.60 2.77 9.39
N PRO A 115 14.51 1.46 9.65
CA PRO A 115 15.50 0.49 9.18
C PRO A 115 15.66 0.54 7.66
N LYS A 116 16.91 0.40 7.20
CA LYS A 116 17.17 0.19 5.77
C LYS A 116 16.74 -1.23 5.42
N ILE A 117 15.78 -1.35 4.52
CA ILE A 117 15.31 -2.63 4.01
C ILE A 117 15.75 -2.71 2.55
N GLU A 118 16.64 -3.66 2.26
CA GLU A 118 17.06 -3.95 0.90
C GLU A 118 15.97 -4.76 0.17
N PHE A 119 15.82 -4.50 -1.12
CA PHE A 119 14.88 -5.24 -1.96
C PHE A 119 15.44 -5.45 -3.35
N GLU A 120 15.03 -6.55 -3.96
CA GLU A 120 15.28 -6.83 -5.37
C GLU A 120 14.01 -6.56 -6.17
N ALA A 121 14.13 -5.92 -7.33
CA ALA A 121 13.01 -5.78 -8.25
C ALA A 121 12.76 -7.13 -8.94
N LYS A 122 11.57 -7.70 -8.74
CA LYS A 122 11.18 -8.98 -9.34
C LYS A 122 9.96 -8.83 -10.22
N LYS A 123 10.01 -9.45 -11.40
CA LYS A 123 8.88 -9.54 -12.31
C LYS A 123 8.01 -10.76 -11.95
N LEU A 124 6.71 -10.53 -11.77
CA LEU A 124 5.70 -11.57 -11.51
C LEU A 124 5.17 -12.18 -12.82
N LYS A 125 4.42 -13.29 -12.72
CA LYS A 125 3.79 -13.97 -13.87
C LYS A 125 2.86 -13.05 -14.68
N ASN A 126 2.26 -12.05 -14.04
CA ASN A 126 1.36 -11.07 -14.65
C ASN A 126 2.06 -9.78 -15.12
N ASP A 127 3.36 -9.87 -15.45
CA ASP A 127 4.24 -8.78 -15.90
C ASP A 127 4.48 -7.63 -14.91
N ARG A 128 3.93 -7.69 -13.70
CA ARG A 128 4.13 -6.65 -12.69
C ARG A 128 5.51 -6.73 -12.07
N ILE A 129 6.12 -5.57 -11.86
CA ILE A 129 7.38 -5.43 -11.14
C ILE A 129 7.07 -5.11 -9.68
N VAL A 130 7.61 -5.91 -8.76
CA VAL A 130 7.42 -5.77 -7.32
C VAL A 130 8.76 -5.74 -6.58
N LYS A 131 8.76 -5.16 -5.39
CA LYS A 131 9.89 -5.21 -4.47
C LYS A 131 9.86 -6.51 -3.68
N GLN A 132 10.86 -7.36 -3.86
CA GLN A 132 11.07 -8.57 -3.07
C GLN A 132 12.04 -8.27 -1.92
N TYR A 133 11.55 -8.35 -0.68
CA TYR A 133 12.34 -8.07 0.52
C TYR A 133 12.97 -9.31 1.16
N ALA A 134 12.44 -10.50 0.88
CA ALA A 134 12.95 -11.75 1.43
C ALA A 134 12.63 -12.92 0.50
N LYS A 135 13.41 -14.00 0.64
CA LYS A 135 13.15 -15.31 0.02
C LYS A 135 12.90 -16.32 1.12
N ALA A 136 11.71 -16.91 1.13
CA ALA A 136 11.29 -17.90 2.11
C ALA A 136 10.41 -18.96 1.44
N THR A 137 10.29 -20.12 2.09
CA THR A 137 9.42 -21.21 1.67
C THR A 137 8.20 -21.25 2.58
N VAL A 138 7.02 -21.33 1.99
CA VAL A 138 5.76 -21.59 2.70
C VAL A 138 5.46 -23.09 2.60
N LYS A 139 5.26 -23.75 3.74
CA LYS A 139 4.81 -25.14 3.80
C LYS A 139 3.36 -25.16 4.28
N VAL A 140 2.47 -25.77 3.50
CA VAL A 140 1.10 -26.08 3.93
C VAL A 140 1.13 -27.47 4.58
N ILE A 141 0.57 -27.60 5.78
CA ILE A 141 0.46 -28.87 6.51
C ILE A 141 -0.97 -29.38 6.31
N ASP A 142 -1.15 -30.31 5.38
CA ASP A 142 -2.49 -30.72 4.93
C ASP A 142 -3.33 -31.36 6.06
N GLU A 143 -2.68 -32.09 6.96
CA GLU A 143 -3.33 -32.73 8.12
C GLU A 143 -3.91 -31.71 9.13
N GLU A 144 -3.30 -30.51 9.21
CA GLU A 144 -3.76 -29.40 10.04
C GLU A 144 -4.64 -28.40 9.26
N CYS A 145 -4.69 -28.53 7.93
CA CYS A 145 -5.53 -27.73 7.06
C CYS A 145 -6.98 -28.24 7.13
N ALA A 146 -7.66 -27.89 8.22
CA ALA A 146 -8.89 -28.50 8.70
C ALA A 146 -9.97 -28.86 7.65
N LYS A 147 -10.09 -28.13 6.53
CA LYS A 147 -11.09 -28.36 5.47
C LYS A 147 -10.69 -27.94 4.05
N GLY A 148 -9.43 -27.56 3.77
CA GLY A 148 -9.05 -27.12 2.42
C GLY A 148 -9.86 -25.93 1.88
N CYS A 149 -10.20 -24.95 2.74
CA CYS A 149 -11.19 -23.92 2.47
C CYS A 149 -10.88 -22.92 1.33
N GLY A 150 -9.78 -23.05 0.58
CA GLY A 150 -9.52 -22.15 -0.54
C GLY A 150 -8.78 -20.86 -0.18
N SER A 151 -8.90 -20.40 1.07
CA SER A 151 -8.67 -19.00 1.40
C SER A 151 -7.25 -18.52 1.11
N CYS A 152 -6.23 -19.36 1.29
CA CYS A 152 -4.83 -18.98 1.00
C CYS A 152 -4.59 -18.69 -0.49
N ALA A 153 -5.25 -19.42 -1.40
CA ALA A 153 -5.19 -19.16 -2.84
C ALA A 153 -5.99 -17.90 -3.19
N GLU A 154 -7.20 -17.76 -2.65
CA GLU A 154 -8.07 -16.60 -2.90
C GLU A 154 -7.44 -15.28 -2.46
N VAL A 155 -6.78 -15.24 -1.29
CA VAL A 155 -6.19 -14.00 -0.78
C VAL A 155 -4.78 -13.75 -1.27
N CYS A 156 -4.20 -14.65 -2.07
CA CYS A 156 -2.80 -14.54 -2.51
C CYS A 156 -2.65 -13.37 -3.50
N PRO A 157 -2.04 -12.23 -3.10
CA PRO A 157 -1.99 -11.04 -3.95
C PRO A 157 -1.09 -11.22 -5.18
N SER A 158 -0.20 -12.23 -5.16
CA SER A 158 0.66 -12.58 -6.30
C SER A 158 0.09 -13.68 -7.20
N GLY A 159 -1.09 -14.23 -6.87
CA GLY A 159 -1.69 -15.36 -7.61
C GLY A 159 -0.76 -16.58 -7.72
N THR A 160 0.10 -16.80 -6.71
CA THR A 160 1.12 -17.86 -6.73
C THR A 160 0.65 -19.12 -6.00
N ILE A 161 -0.27 -18.99 -5.04
CA ILE A 161 -0.87 -20.12 -4.35
C ILE A 161 -2.06 -20.59 -5.18
N GLU A 162 -2.00 -21.84 -5.62
CA GLU A 162 -3.03 -22.52 -6.41
C GLU A 162 -3.50 -23.74 -5.59
N ILE A 163 -4.79 -24.09 -5.68
CA ILE A 163 -5.36 -25.28 -5.03
C ILE A 163 -5.81 -26.21 -6.16
N ALA A 164 -5.31 -27.44 -6.13
CA ALA A 164 -5.59 -28.48 -7.11
C ALA A 164 -6.88 -29.24 -6.79
#